data_AF-A0A6N8HN09-F1
#
_entry.id   AF-A0A6N8HN09-F1
#
_cell.length_a   1.000
_cell.length_b   1.000
_cell.length_c   1.000
_cell.angle_alpha   90.00
_cell.angle_beta   90.00
_cell.angle_gamma   90.00
#
_symmetry.space_group_name_H-M   'P 1'
#
loop_
_entity.id
_entity.type
_entity.pdbx_description
1 polymer ?
#
loop_
_entity_poly.entity_id
_entity_poly.type
_entity_poly.pdbx_seq_one_letter_code
_entity_poly.pdbx_strand_id
1 'polypeptide(L)'
;MENEAKRPSFWYALSILTMVIAIIATGMLLFGASIQIMMFTALLAVIPFIMKLGYSFKEVETSMYDSMLKALQPALIVTTVGILIGAWMSSGTVPTIIFMELKRSHPAFFL
;
A
#
# COMPACT_ATOMS: atom_id res chain seq x y z
N MET A 1 -29.17 18.67 -5.55
CA MET A 1 -28.35 19.20 -6.64
C MET A 1 -27.23 18.22 -6.83
N GLU A 2 -27.39 17.35 -7.82
CA GLU A 2 -26.42 16.31 -8.18
C GLU A 2 -25.22 17.06 -8.78
N ASN A 3 -24.22 17.35 -7.94
CA ASN A 3 -23.02 18.00 -8.42
C ASN A 3 -22.30 16.99 -9.31
N GLU A 4 -22.27 17.27 -10.61
CA GLU A 4 -21.43 16.55 -11.55
C GLU A 4 -19.98 16.70 -11.11
N ALA A 5 -19.50 15.71 -10.36
CA ALA A 5 -18.10 15.58 -9.99
C ALA A 5 -17.28 15.60 -11.28
N LYS A 6 -16.58 16.71 -11.52
CA LYS A 6 -15.76 16.87 -12.74
C LYS A 6 -14.70 15.79 -12.72
N ARG A 7 -14.69 14.94 -13.76
CA ARG A 7 -13.58 14.01 -13.99
C ARG A 7 -12.29 14.83 -13.98
N PRO A 8 -11.30 14.50 -13.12
CA PRO A 8 -10.05 15.22 -13.09
C PRO A 8 -9.43 15.21 -14.49
N SER A 9 -9.10 16.40 -15.01
CA SER A 9 -8.31 16.51 -16.23
C SER A 9 -6.98 15.76 -16.03
N PHE A 10 -6.44 15.17 -17.09
CA PHE A 10 -5.18 14.42 -17.02
C PHE A 10 -4.06 15.22 -16.33
N TRP A 11 -3.95 16.51 -16.68
CA TRP A 11 -2.99 17.44 -16.05
C TRP A 11 -3.24 17.67 -14.56
N TYR A 12 -4.50 17.66 -14.15
CA TYR A 12 -4.89 17.83 -12.75
C TYR A 12 -4.52 16.59 -11.92
N ALA A 13 -4.84 15.40 -12.42
CA ALA A 13 -4.45 14.14 -11.79
C ALA A 13 -2.92 14.00 -11.70
N LEU A 14 -2.20 14.35 -12.77
CA LEU A 14 -0.74 14.35 -12.79
C LEU A 14 -0.16 15.30 -11.74
N SER A 15 -0.72 16.50 -11.60
CA SER A 15 -0.25 17.48 -10.61
C SER A 15 -0.41 16.98 -9.16
N ILE A 16 -1.55 16.35 -8.84
CA ILE A 16 -1.79 15.77 -7.51
C ILE A 16 -0.83 14.62 -7.25
N LEU A 17 -0.64 13.74 -8.24
CA LEU A 17 0.28 12.61 -8.11
C LEU A 17 1.71 13.08 -7.85
N THR A 18 2.21 14.03 -8.63
CA THR A 18 3.54 14.60 -8.45
C THR A 18 3.67 15.29 -7.10
N MET A 19 2.63 16.00 -6.64
CA MET A 19 2.62 16.65 -5.33
C MET A 19 2.73 15.62 -4.18
N VAL A 20 1.95 14.53 -4.22
CA VAL A 20 2.00 13.48 -3.19
C VAL A 20 3.38 12.82 -3.15
N ILE A 21 3.94 12.49 -4.32
CA ILE A 21 5.28 11.91 -4.41
C ILE A 21 6.32 12.88 -3.85
N ALA A 22 6.24 14.17 -4.19
CA ALA A 22 7.17 15.18 -3.69
C ALA A 22 7.10 15.32 -2.16
N ILE A 23 5.91 15.36 -1.57
CA ILE A 23 5.73 15.44 -0.11
C ILE A 23 6.34 14.23 0.58
N ILE A 24 6.05 13.02 0.08
CA ILE A 24 6.57 11.79 0.69
C ILE A 24 8.10 11.70 0.52
N ALA A 25 8.62 11.99 -0.67
CA ALA A 25 10.04 11.92 -0.95
C ALA A 25 10.84 12.95 -0.12
N THR A 26 10.40 14.21 -0.11
CA THR A 26 11.06 15.25 0.69
C THR A 26 10.93 14.98 2.19
N GLY A 27 9.77 14.52 2.65
CA GLY A 27 9.53 14.17 4.04
C GLY A 27 10.40 13.01 4.55
N MET A 28 10.60 11.98 3.72
CA MET A 28 11.48 10.88 4.09
C MET A 28 12.98 11.25 3.96
N LEU A 29 13.38 11.88 2.85
CA LEU A 29 14.80 12.11 2.56
C LEU A 29 15.42 13.24 3.39
N LEU A 30 14.66 14.30 3.70
CA LEU A 30 15.18 15.46 4.44
C LEU A 30 14.93 15.34 5.95
N PHE A 31 13.73 14.89 6.35
CA PHE A 31 13.31 14.88 7.76
C PHE A 31 13.45 13.51 8.43
N GLY A 32 13.74 12.43 7.67
CA GLY A 32 13.82 11.07 8.21
C GLY A 32 12.53 10.61 8.88
N ALA A 33 11.39 11.22 8.55
CA ALA A 33 10.13 10.95 9.18
C ALA A 33 9.55 9.60 8.72
N SER A 34 8.70 9.00 9.55
CA SER A 34 8.05 7.75 9.18
C SER A 34 7.11 7.96 7.98
N ILE A 35 7.07 6.97 7.09
CA ILE A 35 6.21 6.99 5.90
C ILE A 35 4.74 7.19 6.25
N GLN A 36 4.30 6.67 7.40
CA GLN A 36 2.92 6.78 7.88
C GLN A 36 2.52 8.23 8.15
N ILE A 37 3.40 9.01 8.78
CA ILE A 37 3.14 10.44 9.04
C ILE A 37 3.09 11.20 7.72
N MET A 38 4.01 10.91 6.80
CA MET A 38 4.05 11.58 5.50
C MET A 38 2.84 11.28 4.62
N MET A 39 2.33 10.05 4.65
CA MET A 39 1.09 9.70 3.97
C MET A 39 -0.11 10.47 4.55
N PHE A 40 -0.18 10.63 5.87
CA PHE A 40 -1.26 11.39 6.51
C PHE A 40 -1.20 12.88 6.14
N THR A 41 0.00 13.48 6.12
CA THR A 41 0.19 14.87 5.70
C THR A 41 -0.13 15.06 4.22
N ALA A 42 0.28 14.14 3.35
CA ALA A 42 -0.06 14.18 1.94
C ALA A 42 -1.59 14.10 1.72
N LEU A 43 -2.29 13.26 2.49
CA LEU A 43 -3.74 13.16 2.46
C LEU A 43 -4.40 14.50 2.81
N LEU A 44 -3.98 15.14 3.91
CA LEU A 44 -4.47 16.47 4.30
C LEU A 44 -4.22 17.54 3.23
N ALA A 45 -3.07 17.47 2.57
CA ALA A 45 -2.71 18.41 1.50
C ALA A 45 -3.57 18.23 0.23
N VAL A 46 -4.09 17.03 -0.02
CA VAL A 46 -4.92 16.71 -1.20
C VAL A 46 -6.40 17.06 -1.01
N ILE A 47 -6.93 17.05 0.21
CA ILE A 47 -8.31 17.45 0.52
C ILE A 47 -8.75 18.77 -0.14
N PRO A 48 -8.01 19.90 -0.03
CA PRO A 48 -8.41 21.16 -0.65
C PRO A 48 -8.42 21.11 -2.18
N PHE A 49 -7.60 20.25 -2.80
CA PHE A 49 -7.62 20.04 -4.25
C PHE A 49 -8.90 19.30 -4.66
N ILE A 50 -9.25 18.23 -3.95
CA ILE A 50 -10.48 17.48 -4.22
C ILE A 50 -11.74 18.33 -4.01
N MET A 51 -11.77 19.17 -2.98
CA MET A 51 -12.87 20.13 -2.78
C MET A 51 -13.03 21.10 -3.95
N LYS A 52 -11.92 21.55 -4.58
CA LYS A 52 -11.98 22.40 -5.79
C LYS A 52 -12.58 21.71 -7.01
N LEU A 53 -12.64 20.38 -7.02
CA LEU A 53 -13.30 19.59 -8.06
C LEU A 53 -14.81 19.48 -7.89
N GLY A 54 -15.37 20.00 -6.79
CA GLY A 54 -16.81 20.00 -6.50
C GLY A 54 -17.27 18.84 -5.60
N TYR A 55 -16.34 18.03 -5.10
CA TYR A 55 -16.66 16.98 -4.12
C TYR A 55 -16.97 17.58 -2.75
N SER A 56 -17.99 17.02 -2.08
CA SER A 56 -18.32 17.38 -0.71
C SER A 56 -17.29 16.78 0.26
N PHE A 57 -17.00 17.48 1.36
CA PHE A 57 -16.14 16.96 2.43
C PHE A 57 -16.60 15.56 2.91
N LYS A 58 -17.91 15.36 3.01
CA LYS A 58 -18.49 14.10 3.48
C LYS A 58 -18.24 12.93 2.52
N GLU A 59 -18.17 13.20 1.22
CA GLU A 59 -17.83 12.19 0.20
C GLU A 59 -16.35 11.81 0.29
N VAL A 60 -15.48 12.80 0.47
CA VAL A 60 -14.03 12.58 0.67
C VAL A 60 -13.80 11.75 1.94
N GLU A 61 -14.44 12.12 3.04
CA GLU A 61 -14.37 11.39 4.31
C GLU A 61 -14.86 9.94 4.16
N THR A 62 -15.99 9.72 3.51
CA THR A 62 -16.52 8.37 3.26
C THR A 62 -15.57 7.55 2.40
N SER A 63 -14.97 8.16 1.37
CA SER A 63 -13.98 7.51 0.52
C SER A 63 -12.67 7.17 1.26
N MET A 64 -12.27 8.01 2.22
CA MET A 64 -11.12 7.73 3.10
C MET A 64 -11.40 6.50 3.97
N TYR A 65 -12.58 6.40 4.61
CA TYR A 65 -12.95 5.23 5.40
C TYR A 65 -13.00 3.95 4.56
N ASP A 66 -13.60 4.01 3.38
CA ASP A 66 -13.65 2.86 2.46
C ASP A 66 -12.24 2.42 2.02
N SER A 67 -11.35 3.39 1.75
CA SER A 67 -9.95 3.10 1.42
C SER A 67 -9.20 2.42 2.58
N MET A 68 -9.45 2.84 3.83
CA MET A 68 -8.89 2.19 5.02
C MET A 68 -9.38 0.75 5.16
N LEU A 69 -10.69 0.51 4.98
CA LEU A 69 -11.27 -0.84 5.04
C LEU A 69 -10.71 -1.75 3.94
N LYS A 70 -10.55 -1.23 2.73
CA LYS A 70 -9.93 -1.96 1.61
C LYS A 70 -8.47 -2.30 1.87
N ALA A 71 -7.72 -1.44 2.56
CA ALA A 71 -6.32 -1.71 2.93
C ALA A 71 -6.19 -2.80 4.03
N LEU A 72 -7.21 -2.96 4.88
CA LEU A 72 -7.21 -3.96 5.94
C LEU A 72 -7.28 -5.40 5.39
N GLN A 73 -8.04 -5.62 4.32
CA GLN A 73 -8.21 -6.95 3.72
C GLN A 73 -6.89 -7.64 3.33
N PRO A 74 -5.99 -7.04 2.53
CA PRO A 74 -4.69 -7.64 2.22
C PRO A 74 -3.77 -7.73 3.45
N ALA A 75 -3.85 -6.79 4.39
CA ALA A 75 -3.05 -6.84 5.63
C ALA A 75 -3.36 -8.10 6.46
N LEU A 76 -4.65 -8.46 6.57
CA LEU A 76 -5.08 -9.68 7.24
C LEU A 76 -4.56 -10.93 6.51
N ILE A 77 -4.63 -10.97 5.18
CA ILE A 77 -4.12 -12.09 4.38
C ILE A 77 -2.64 -12.30 4.63
N VAL A 78 -1.83 -11.24 4.53
CA VAL A 78 -0.38 -11.31 4.75
C VAL A 78 -0.07 -11.78 6.17
N THR A 79 -0.82 -11.30 7.17
CA THR A 79 -0.66 -11.73 8.57
C THR A 79 -0.95 -13.22 8.73
N THR A 80 -2.06 -13.73 8.16
CA THR A 80 -2.41 -15.15 8.20
C THR A 80 -1.34 -16.02 7.52
N VAL A 81 -0.84 -15.61 6.35
CA VAL A 81 0.23 -16.32 5.65
C VAL A 81 1.53 -16.32 6.47
N GLY A 82 1.87 -15.21 7.12
CA GLY A 82 3.04 -15.12 8.00
C GLY A 82 2.96 -16.12 9.16
N ILE A 83 1.80 -16.22 9.82
CA ILE A 83 1.57 -17.19 10.90
C ILE A 83 1.70 -18.63 10.38
N LEU A 84 1.11 -18.92 9.20
CA LEU A 84 1.17 -20.25 8.59
C LEU A 84 2.61 -20.68 8.27
N ILE A 85 3.39 -19.80 7.65
CA ILE A 85 4.81 -20.07 7.35
C ILE A 85 5.59 -20.28 8.65
N GLY A 86 5.34 -19.45 9.68
CA GLY A 86 5.96 -19.61 11.00
C GLY A 86 5.66 -20.97 11.64
N ALA A 87 4.41 -21.44 11.56
CA ALA A 87 4.00 -22.74 12.07
C ALA A 87 4.70 -23.90 11.33
N TRP A 88 4.80 -23.82 10.00
CA TRP A 88 5.49 -24.84 9.19
C TRP A 88 7.01 -24.88 9.40
N MET A 89 7.61 -23.72 9.69
CA MET A 89 9.02 -23.65 10.09
C MET A 89 9.23 -24.31 11.45
N SER A 90 8.35 -24.06 12.41
CA SER A 90 8.42 -24.67 13.75
C SER A 90 8.16 -26.17 13.76
N SER A 91 7.30 -26.69 12.87
CA SER A 91 7.01 -28.13 12.76
C SER A 91 8.10 -28.90 12.00
N GLY A 92 9.05 -28.20 11.35
CA GLY A 92 10.06 -28.82 10.50
C GLY A 92 9.52 -29.31 9.15
N THR A 93 8.24 -29.08 8.82
CA THR A 93 7.63 -29.52 7.55
C THR A 93 8.30 -28.84 6.36
N VAL A 94 8.43 -27.51 6.38
CA VAL A 94 9.11 -26.76 5.30
C VAL A 94 10.59 -27.10 5.20
N PRO A 95 11.38 -27.12 6.30
CA PRO A 95 12.77 -27.57 6.26
C PRO A 95 12.97 -28.97 5.68
N THR A 96 12.09 -29.92 6.02
CA THR A 96 12.18 -31.31 5.53
C THR A 96 11.92 -31.38 4.03
N ILE A 97 10.93 -30.63 3.53
CA ILE A 97 10.64 -30.54 2.08
C ILE A 97 11.86 -29.97 1.35
N ILE A 98 12.45 -28.86 1.84
CA ILE A 98 13.64 -28.27 1.23
C ILE A 98 14.80 -29.28 1.19
N PHE A 99 15.03 -30.00 2.28
CA PHE A 99 16.08 -31.02 2.34
C PHE A 99 15.82 -32.18 1.35
N MET A 100 14.57 -32.62 1.20
CA MET A 100 14.19 -33.64 0.23
C MET A 100 14.42 -33.17 -1.22
N GLU A 101 14.03 -31.94 -1.54
CA GLU A 101 14.21 -31.36 -2.88
C GLU A 101 15.69 -31.19 -3.23
N LEU A 102 16.51 -30.73 -2.28
CA LEU A 102 17.97 -30.63 -2.47
C LEU A 102 18.63 -32.00 -2.66
N LYS A 103 18.17 -33.02 -1.93
CA LYS A 103 18.71 -34.38 -2.05
C LYS A 103 18.26 -35.08 -3.35
N ARG A 104 17.09 -34.71 -3.88
CA ARG A 104 16.56 -35.23 -5.15
C ARG A 104 17.16 -34.52 -6.37
N SER A 105 17.54 -33.24 -6.23
CA SER A 105 18.32 -32.52 -7.23
C SER A 105 19.69 -33.19 -7.39
N HIS A 106 19.84 -33.97 -8.46
CA HIS A 106 21.09 -34.64 -8.77
C HIS A 106 22.23 -33.62 -8.92
N PRO A 107 23.37 -33.80 -8.22
CA PRO A 107 24.52 -32.89 -8.31
C PRO A 107 25.19 -32.87 -9.69
N ALA A 108 24.71 -33.66 -10.65
CA ALA A 108 25.22 -33.74 -12.02
C ALA A 108 24.66 -32.66 -12.97
N PHE A 109 23.61 -31.92 -12.59
CA PHE A 109 23.06 -30.83 -13.42
C PHE A 109 23.61 -29.43 -13.06
N PHE A 110 24.46 -29.34 -12.04
CA PHE A 110 25.10 -28.10 -11.58
C PHE A 110 26.61 -28.02 -11.93
N LEU A 111 27.15 -29.02 -12.62
CA LEU A 111 28.52 -29.04 -13.16
C LEU A 111 28.51 -28.88 -14.68
#